data_AF-A0A3B9DME3-F1
#
_entry.id   AF-A0A3B9DME3-F1
#
_cell.length_a   1.000
_cell.length_b   1.000
_cell.length_c   1.000
_cell.angle_alpha   90.00
_cell.angle_beta   90.00
_cell.angle_gamma   90.00
#
_symmetry.space_group_name_H-M   'P 1'
#
loop_
_entity.id
_entity.type
_entity.pdbx_description
1 polymer ?
#
loop_
_entity_poly.entity_id
_entity_poly.type
_entity_poly.pdbx_seq_one_letter_code
_entity_poly.pdbx_strand_id
1 'polypeptide(L)'
;DEVDTQIVIPNDRLLTISDESTSLIEAFSLADDVLLQGVRGITTLITTPGLINTDFADVKMIMDGAGSAIMGVGEASGESRSLNAARKALSSPLLEASIEGARGVLLNITGPRDLGILEVN
;
A
#
# COMPACT_ATOMS: atom_id res chain seq x y z
N ASP A 1 23.61 5.61 -5.06
CA ASP A 1 22.17 5.72 -4.74
C ASP A 1 21.55 6.77 -5.63
N GLU A 2 20.69 6.35 -6.55
CA GLU A 2 20.22 7.14 -7.70
C GLU A 2 18.68 7.26 -7.73
N VAL A 3 18.00 6.96 -6.62
CA VAL A 3 16.53 6.97 -6.51
C VAL A 3 16.07 7.81 -5.32
N ASP A 4 14.97 8.56 -5.50
CA ASP A 4 14.39 9.41 -4.46
C ASP A 4 13.69 8.60 -3.35
N THR A 5 13.02 7.51 -3.76
CA THR A 5 12.39 6.51 -2.88
C THR A 5 12.66 5.10 -3.41
N GLN A 6 13.07 4.19 -2.52
CA GLN A 6 13.19 2.76 -2.78
C GLN A 6 12.12 2.00 -1.99
N ILE A 7 11.18 1.37 -2.68
CA ILE A 7 10.21 0.48 -2.05
C ILE A 7 10.81 -0.93 -2.01
N VAL A 8 11.00 -1.49 -0.82
CA VAL A 8 11.54 -2.84 -0.64
C VAL A 8 10.40 -3.79 -0.31
N ILE A 9 10.24 -4.84 -1.11
CA ILE A 9 9.25 -5.90 -0.89
C ILE A 9 10.01 -7.19 -0.55
N PRO A 10 9.94 -7.67 0.71
CA PRO A 10 10.63 -8.88 1.11
C PRO A 10 9.89 -10.12 0.62
N ASN A 11 10.46 -10.85 -0.33
CA ASN A 11 9.88 -12.09 -0.86
C ASN A 11 9.69 -13.17 0.22
N ASP A 12 10.51 -13.15 1.27
CA ASP A 12 10.39 -14.08 2.40
C ASP A 12 9.03 -13.93 3.12
N ARG A 13 8.40 -12.76 3.03
CA ARG A 13 7.06 -12.52 3.61
C ARG A 13 5.95 -13.01 2.70
N LEU A 14 6.18 -13.08 1.40
CA LEU A 14 5.26 -13.74 0.48
C LEU A 14 5.15 -15.23 0.83
N LEU A 15 6.24 -15.84 1.29
CA LEU A 15 6.24 -17.22 1.77
C LEU A 15 5.36 -17.43 3.01
N THR A 16 5.18 -16.40 3.85
CA THR A 16 4.32 -16.48 5.04
C THR A 16 2.82 -16.32 4.74
N ILE A 17 2.47 -15.77 3.58
CA ILE A 17 1.08 -15.68 3.08
C ILE A 17 0.73 -16.79 2.09
N SER A 18 1.73 -17.51 1.56
CA SER A 18 1.54 -18.69 0.72
C SER A 18 1.42 -19.98 1.55
N ASP A 19 0.52 -20.87 1.17
CA ASP A 19 0.36 -22.19 1.79
C ASP A 19 1.43 -23.17 1.26
N GLU A 20 1.67 -24.29 1.97
CA GLU A 20 2.62 -25.34 1.53
C GLU A 20 2.30 -25.94 0.14
N SER A 21 1.07 -25.75 -0.35
CA SER A 21 0.64 -26.17 -1.69
C SER A 21 0.91 -25.13 -2.79
N THR A 22 1.34 -23.91 -2.45
CA THR A 22 1.55 -22.84 -3.41
C THR A 22 2.78 -23.14 -4.27
N SER A 23 2.57 -23.17 -5.59
CA SER A 23 3.66 -23.37 -6.54
C SER A 23 4.59 -22.16 -6.60
N LEU A 24 5.84 -22.37 -7.06
CA LEU A 24 6.79 -21.28 -7.26
C LEU A 24 6.23 -20.16 -8.16
N ILE A 25 5.42 -20.53 -9.17
CA ILE A 25 4.79 -19.61 -10.10
C ILE A 25 3.73 -18.75 -9.39
N GLU A 26 2.91 -19.36 -8.53
CA GLU A 26 1.90 -18.64 -7.74
C GLU A 26 2.55 -17.70 -6.72
N ALA A 27 3.66 -18.11 -6.09
CA ALA A 27 4.42 -17.25 -5.18
C ALA A 27 4.98 -16.00 -5.89
N PHE A 28 5.49 -16.15 -7.13
CA PHE A 28 5.89 -14.99 -7.93
C PHE A 28 4.70 -14.13 -8.36
N SER A 29 3.56 -14.75 -8.70
CA SER A 29 2.33 -13.99 -9.01
C SER A 29 1.89 -13.14 -7.83
N LEU A 30 1.99 -13.64 -6.59
CA LEU A 30 1.72 -12.86 -5.38
C LEU A 30 2.70 -11.68 -5.22
N ALA A 31 3.98 -11.88 -5.54
CA ALA A 31 4.96 -10.79 -5.54
C ALA A 31 4.60 -9.69 -6.54
N ASP A 32 4.24 -10.11 -7.75
CA ASP A 32 3.84 -9.22 -8.84
C ASP A 32 2.58 -8.45 -8.50
N ASP A 33 1.60 -9.08 -7.84
CA ASP A 33 0.38 -8.43 -7.37
C ASP A 33 0.68 -7.35 -6.32
N VAL A 34 1.60 -7.61 -5.38
CA VAL A 34 2.03 -6.61 -4.39
C VAL A 34 2.71 -5.42 -5.09
N LEU A 35 3.65 -5.69 -6.00
CA LEU A 35 4.31 -4.65 -6.81
C LEU A 35 3.28 -3.82 -7.59
N LEU A 36 2.33 -4.50 -8.23
CA LEU A 36 1.26 -3.88 -9.01
C LEU A 36 0.39 -2.99 -8.13
N GLN A 37 0.02 -3.43 -6.92
CA GLN A 37 -0.78 -2.64 -5.99
C GLN A 37 -0.02 -1.39 -5.52
N GLY A 38 1.28 -1.47 -5.28
CA GLY A 38 2.10 -0.30 -4.92
C GLY A 38 2.19 0.74 -6.02
N VAL A 39 2.53 0.30 -7.23
CA VAL A 39 2.62 1.19 -8.40
C VAL A 39 1.24 1.76 -8.73
N ARG A 40 0.18 0.94 -8.71
CA ARG A 40 -1.18 1.43 -8.92
C ARG A 40 -1.61 2.42 -7.86
N GLY A 41 -1.28 2.21 -6.59
CA GLY A 41 -1.63 3.14 -5.51
C GLY A 41 -1.11 4.54 -5.79
N ILE A 42 0.18 4.67 -6.13
CA ILE A 42 0.80 5.95 -6.47
C ILE A 42 0.23 6.51 -7.78
N THR A 43 0.14 5.67 -8.82
CA THR A 43 -0.30 6.11 -10.15
C THR A 43 -1.76 6.56 -10.16
N THR A 44 -2.62 5.94 -9.35
CA THR A 44 -4.05 6.27 -9.29
C THR A 44 -4.26 7.63 -8.61
N LEU A 45 -3.45 7.96 -7.60
CA LEU A 45 -3.45 9.30 -6.99
C LEU A 45 -3.12 10.40 -8.01
N ILE A 46 -2.28 10.10 -9.00
CA ILE A 46 -1.87 11.06 -10.04
C ILE A 46 -2.88 11.13 -11.18
N THR A 47 -3.39 9.98 -11.61
CA THR A 47 -4.15 9.86 -12.86
C THR A 47 -5.67 9.93 -12.68
N THR A 48 -6.18 9.58 -11.50
CA THR A 48 -7.62 9.50 -11.25
C THR A 48 -8.02 10.53 -10.21
N PRO A 49 -8.75 11.60 -10.59
CA PRO A 49 -9.24 12.58 -9.63
C PRO A 49 -10.17 11.92 -8.62
N GLY A 50 -9.72 11.80 -7.36
CA GLY A 50 -10.54 11.37 -6.23
C GLY A 50 -11.40 12.50 -5.68
N LEU A 51 -12.34 12.17 -4.78
CA LEU A 51 -13.10 13.16 -4.00
C LEU A 51 -12.19 13.96 -3.05
N ILE A 52 -11.13 13.32 -2.55
CA ILE A 52 -10.02 13.93 -1.81
C ILE A 52 -8.78 13.70 -2.68
N ASN A 53 -8.43 14.70 -3.48
CA ASN A 53 -7.27 14.63 -4.36
C ASN A 53 -6.04 15.16 -3.61
N THR A 54 -5.06 14.30 -3.34
CA THR A 54 -3.70 14.75 -3.02
C THR A 54 -3.04 15.17 -4.33
N ASP A 55 -2.40 16.33 -4.36
CA ASP A 55 -1.79 16.79 -5.60
C ASP A 55 -0.45 16.05 -5.85
N PHE A 56 0.02 16.08 -7.10
CA PHE A 56 1.30 15.44 -7.44
C PHE A 56 2.49 16.06 -6.70
N ALA A 57 2.37 17.32 -6.26
CA ALA A 57 3.44 17.99 -5.52
C ALA A 57 3.55 17.45 -4.09
N ASP A 58 2.44 17.13 -3.43
CA ASP A 58 2.37 16.50 -2.11
C ASP A 58 2.99 15.10 -2.16
N VAL A 59 2.61 14.29 -3.16
CA VAL A 59 3.17 12.95 -3.36
C VAL A 59 4.67 13.02 -3.63
N LYS A 60 5.08 13.92 -4.53
CA LYS A 60 6.49 14.13 -4.84
C LYS A 60 7.28 14.59 -3.61
N MET A 61 6.73 15.50 -2.80
CA MET A 61 7.38 16.02 -1.60
C MET A 61 7.58 14.93 -0.52
N ILE A 62 6.63 13.99 -0.38
CA ILE A 62 6.79 12.87 0.56
C ILE A 62 7.79 11.84 0.03
N MET A 63 7.84 11.62 -1.28
CA MET A 63 8.76 10.66 -1.92
C MET A 63 10.17 11.24 -2.15
N ASP A 64 10.33 12.56 -2.12
CA ASP A 64 11.62 13.22 -2.31
C ASP A 64 12.52 13.02 -1.07
N GLY A 65 13.59 12.26 -1.24
CA GLY A 65 14.54 11.95 -0.16
C GLY A 65 13.98 11.06 0.95
N ALA A 66 12.91 10.29 0.68
CA ALA A 66 12.36 9.34 1.64
C ALA A 66 13.32 8.19 1.95
N GLY A 67 14.18 7.83 0.98
CA GLY A 67 15.09 6.68 1.11
C GLY A 67 14.31 5.37 1.03
N SER A 68 14.40 4.53 2.06
CA SER A 68 13.68 3.24 2.09
C SER A 68 12.23 3.44 2.52
N ALA A 69 11.30 2.99 1.69
CA ALA A 69 9.87 2.97 1.94
C ALA A 69 9.36 1.53 2.10
N ILE A 70 8.28 1.41 2.85
CA ILE A 70 7.61 0.15 3.14
C ILE A 70 6.13 0.31 2.79
N MET A 71 5.53 -0.76 2.32
CA MET A 71 4.14 -0.77 1.88
C MET A 71 3.36 -1.86 2.59
N GLY A 72 2.22 -1.47 3.14
CA GLY A 72 1.20 -2.39 3.64
C GLY A 72 -0.07 -2.22 2.82
N VAL A 73 -0.68 -3.33 2.42
CA VAL A 73 -1.98 -3.32 1.74
C VAL A 73 -2.98 -4.11 2.56
N GLY A 74 -4.21 -3.63 2.62
CA GLY A 74 -5.30 -4.26 3.34
C GLY A 74 -6.62 -4.08 2.61
N GLU A 75 -7.35 -5.18 2.46
CA GLU A 75 -8.67 -5.20 1.84
C GLU A 75 -9.72 -5.71 2.83
N ALA A 76 -10.87 -5.05 2.86
CA ALA A 76 -12.00 -5.45 3.68
C ALA A 76 -13.32 -5.05 3.02
N SER A 77 -14.37 -5.77 3.40
CA SER A 77 -15.73 -5.59 2.91
C SER A 77 -16.73 -5.68 4.07
N GLY A 78 -17.96 -5.22 3.86
CA GLY A 78 -19.02 -5.21 4.86
C GLY A 78 -19.03 -3.97 5.77
N GLU A 79 -19.61 -4.10 6.95
CA GLU A 79 -19.70 -3.03 7.95
C GLU A 79 -18.31 -2.71 8.52
N SER A 80 -17.98 -1.43 8.69
CA SER A 80 -16.64 -0.98 9.13
C SER A 80 -15.49 -1.41 8.19
N ARG A 81 -15.76 -1.58 6.88
CA ARG A 81 -14.76 -1.97 5.87
C ARG A 81 -13.49 -1.10 5.90
N SER A 82 -13.61 0.21 6.03
CA SER A 82 -12.43 1.09 6.02
C SER A 82 -11.51 0.88 7.22
N LEU A 83 -12.08 0.76 8.42
CA LEU A 83 -11.32 0.50 9.63
C LEU A 83 -10.63 -0.86 9.59
N ASN A 84 -11.33 -1.88 9.09
CA ASN A 84 -10.78 -3.22 8.94
C ASN A 84 -9.68 -3.27 7.86
N ALA A 85 -9.86 -2.57 6.73
CA ALA A 85 -8.85 -2.46 5.68
C ALA A 85 -7.59 -1.75 6.20
N ALA A 86 -7.75 -0.62 6.90
CA ALA A 86 -6.64 0.10 7.52
C ALA A 86 -5.90 -0.77 8.53
N ARG A 87 -6.61 -1.48 9.43
CA ARG A 87 -6.00 -2.41 10.38
C ARG A 87 -5.20 -3.51 9.69
N LYS A 88 -5.74 -4.11 8.63
CA LYS A 88 -5.04 -5.13 7.84
C LYS A 88 -3.80 -4.58 7.14
N ALA A 89 -3.87 -3.35 6.62
CA ALA A 89 -2.73 -2.70 5.99
C ALA A 89 -1.61 -2.42 7.01
N LEU A 90 -1.97 -1.97 8.23
CA LEU A 90 -1.03 -1.74 9.33
C LEU A 90 -0.44 -3.05 9.88
N SER A 91 -1.21 -4.13 9.90
CA SER A 91 -0.76 -5.46 10.32
C SER A 91 -0.25 -6.31 9.15
N SER A 92 0.07 -5.69 8.01
CA SER A 92 0.48 -6.43 6.82
C SER A 92 1.85 -7.07 7.04
N PRO A 93 2.07 -8.34 6.63
CA PRO A 93 3.37 -9.00 6.75
C PRO A 93 4.49 -8.30 5.98
N LEU A 94 4.13 -7.46 5.01
CA LEU A 94 5.05 -6.65 4.20
C LEU A 94 5.55 -5.41 4.94
N LEU A 95 4.91 -5.06 6.07
CA LEU A 95 5.25 -3.90 6.89
C LEU A 95 6.32 -4.30 7.92
N GLU A 96 7.57 -4.45 7.47
CA GLU A 96 8.66 -5.02 8.26
C GLU A 96 9.22 -4.08 9.34
N ALA A 97 9.26 -2.77 9.07
CA ALA A 97 9.58 -1.76 10.08
C ALA A 97 8.29 -1.13 10.59
N SER A 98 8.18 -0.99 11.90
CA SER A 98 7.13 -0.19 12.51
C SER A 98 7.03 1.18 11.82
N ILE A 99 5.80 1.65 11.58
CA ILE A 99 5.54 3.04 11.14
C ILE A 99 6.15 4.08 12.11
N GLU A 100 6.48 3.66 13.34
CA GLU A 100 7.24 4.41 14.33
C GLU A 100 8.65 4.79 13.81
N GLY A 101 8.73 5.91 13.10
CA GLY A 101 9.97 6.43 12.51
C GLY A 101 9.83 6.89 11.05
N ALA A 102 8.71 6.59 10.39
CA ALA A 102 8.44 7.08 9.05
C ALA A 102 8.35 8.61 9.03
N ARG A 103 9.12 9.25 8.13
CA ARG A 103 9.11 10.72 7.95
C ARG A 103 7.90 11.23 7.17
N GLY A 104 7.25 10.35 6.42
CA GLY A 104 6.06 10.63 5.65
C GLY A 104 5.26 9.35 5.44
N VAL A 105 3.94 9.50 5.34
CA VAL A 105 3.01 8.39 5.12
C VAL A 105 2.14 8.76 3.93
N LEU A 106 2.14 7.90 2.91
CA LEU A 106 1.18 7.98 1.81
C LEU A 106 0.06 6.97 2.07
N LEU A 107 -1.16 7.49 2.26
CA LEU A 107 -2.36 6.69 2.42
C LEU A 107 -3.21 6.84 1.17
N ASN A 108 -3.45 5.74 0.47
CA ASN A 108 -4.40 5.69 -0.63
C ASN A 108 -5.60 4.83 -0.22
N ILE A 109 -6.80 5.40 -0.28
CA ILE A 109 -8.05 4.68 -0.02
C ILE A 109 -8.79 4.56 -1.34
N THR A 110 -8.96 3.33 -1.82
CA THR A 110 -9.72 3.03 -3.03
C THR A 110 -10.99 2.29 -2.65
N GLY A 111 -12.13 2.75 -3.16
CA GLY A 111 -13.41 2.07 -2.96
C GLY A 111 -14.52 2.61 -3.85
N PRO A 112 -15.75 2.11 -3.69
CA PRO A 112 -16.87 2.50 -4.55
C PRO A 112 -17.28 3.96 -4.33
N ARG A 113 -18.07 4.51 -5.25
CA ARG A 113 -18.60 5.89 -5.14
C ARG A 113 -19.53 6.11 -3.94
N ASP A 114 -19.89 5.03 -3.23
CA ASP A 114 -20.69 5.05 -2.01
C ASP A 114 -19.84 5.26 -0.74
N LEU A 115 -18.53 5.41 -0.86
CA LEU A 115 -17.65 5.65 0.29
C LEU A 115 -18.07 6.94 1.00
N GLY A 116 -18.54 6.80 2.24
CA GLY A 116 -18.95 7.94 3.05
C GLY A 116 -17.74 8.68 3.62
N ILE A 117 -17.84 9.99 3.85
CA ILE A 117 -16.80 10.76 4.55
C ILE A 117 -16.50 10.17 5.94
N LEU A 118 -17.52 9.64 6.62
CA LEU A 118 -17.37 8.96 7.92
C LEU A 118 -16.52 7.69 7.84
N GLU A 119 -16.40 7.08 6.66
CA GLU A 119 -15.56 5.91 6.44
C GLU A 119 -14.08 6.28 6.18
N VAL A 120 -13.79 7.56 5.91
CA VAL A 120 -12.44 8.07 5.59
C VAL A 120 -11.81 8.84 6.76
N ASN A 121 -12.62 9.21 7.77
CA ASN A 121 -12.22 10.05 8.90
C ASN A 121 -11.65 9.26 10.10
#